data_AF-A0A2E3DK14-F1
#
_entry.id   AF-A0A2E3DK14-F1
#
_cell.length_a   1.000
_cell.length_b   1.000
_cell.length_c   1.000
_cell.angle_alpha   90.00
_cell.angle_beta   90.00
_cell.angle_gamma   90.00
#
_symmetry.space_group_name_H-M   'P 1'
#
loop_
_entity.id
_entity.type
_entity.pdbx_description
1 polymer ?
#
loop_
_entity_poly.entity_id
_entity_poly.type
_entity_poly.pdbx_seq_one_letter_code
_entity_poly.pdbx_strand_id
1 'polypeptide(L)'
;MRSSFANQILFAVTSASLLCFCSLKVSAHPVSLTDAVLDIRETTTRLKLSITTEDLVLYYELEANREFRIPRVRIQEVSQQHRLFLETRLQLLNQKGENLEIKYQGIDLSAIPNEGVLQTELKSRWLTYQWTIESGIKPEFLTLSQKFGELQPATMDCMFLQNGFLLEKTKQLSSGQVYTVQLDWKNPPTKRPDLAALKAAKQRQLRDRLGIASYSSLYSFLYISRREVRHEILIPVLTLQQWFGIERVNPDFLSVKEQETVAAQVFELILDNPVQINGESIEPDLVRVNFFGLDIRDFALNKPPQRINIYQARIGIIVSYPARQQLLETMTMRWQSYNKYAPMLRSTVFVQGEKPFGHFFIKDAPTFSFQLQKLKVERLPPIRSGIKAKTLSEVQAKILANQIVERVYSTVNLDSPRDRYRQLADLGVDDYGEEMFLELEKSLRMAEQGGSVMEVHSTDVTALTFRREGSDLQIDMLWDLIGSVQHWGHIHRRKVIFTGTVRLSPVRGQWAIKSFVTTDQKRQPVETRVGY
;
A
#
# COMPACT_ATOMS: atom_id res chain seq x y z
N MET A 1 47.66 24.68 -46.14
CA MET A 1 49.07 25.12 -46.26
C MET A 1 49.16 26.57 -45.85
N ARG A 2 50.03 26.88 -44.86
CA ARG A 2 50.56 28.19 -44.43
C ARG A 2 49.53 29.21 -43.91
N SER A 3 49.34 29.48 -42.62
CA SER A 3 50.26 29.93 -41.53
C SER A 3 50.97 31.25 -41.80
N SER A 4 50.59 32.30 -41.07
CA SER A 4 51.51 33.36 -40.62
C SER A 4 51.14 33.79 -39.19
N PHE A 5 52.00 33.38 -38.27
CA PHE A 5 52.30 33.94 -36.95
C PHE A 5 52.66 35.45 -37.07
N ALA A 6 52.73 36.32 -36.07
CA ALA A 6 52.57 36.31 -34.61
C ALA A 6 52.45 37.78 -34.14
N ASN A 7 51.87 38.03 -32.96
CA ASN A 7 52.53 38.87 -31.96
C ASN A 7 51.94 38.64 -30.57
N GLN A 8 52.82 38.28 -29.64
CA GLN A 8 52.58 38.19 -28.20
C GLN A 8 52.76 39.58 -27.58
N ILE A 9 51.84 40.03 -26.71
CA ILE A 9 52.17 40.83 -25.52
C ILE A 9 51.26 40.36 -24.36
N LEU A 10 51.89 40.26 -23.20
CA LEU A 10 51.54 39.54 -21.99
C LEU A 10 50.89 40.48 -20.94
N PHE A 11 50.01 39.91 -20.10
CA PHE A 11 49.50 40.38 -18.80
C PHE A 11 48.68 41.68 -18.68
N ALA A 12 47.40 41.54 -18.29
CA ALA A 12 46.96 41.89 -16.93
C ALA A 12 45.57 41.29 -16.64
N VAL A 13 45.49 40.63 -15.49
CA VAL A 13 44.34 39.96 -14.89
C VAL A 13 43.28 40.97 -14.46
N THR A 14 42.03 40.79 -14.85
CA THR A 14 40.86 41.11 -14.00
C THR A 14 39.70 40.19 -14.36
N SER A 15 39.55 39.14 -13.56
CA SER A 15 38.38 38.27 -13.54
C SER A 15 37.14 39.07 -13.14
N ALA A 16 36.23 39.28 -14.07
CA ALA A 16 34.84 39.60 -13.79
C ALA A 16 33.98 38.45 -14.32
N SER A 17 34.18 37.26 -13.74
CA SER A 17 33.18 36.20 -13.82
C SER A 17 31.99 36.65 -13.01
N LEU A 18 30.97 37.16 -13.70
CA LEU A 18 29.65 37.38 -13.17
C LEU A 18 29.10 36.01 -12.76
N LEU A 19 29.40 35.60 -11.51
CA LEU A 19 28.74 34.51 -10.81
C LEU A 19 27.29 34.95 -10.64
N CYS A 20 26.49 34.67 -11.66
CA CYS A 20 25.05 34.61 -11.51
C CYS A 20 24.79 33.43 -10.57
N PHE A 21 24.76 33.72 -9.27
CA PHE A 21 24.16 32.86 -8.27
C PHE A 21 22.68 32.70 -8.65
N CYS A 22 22.41 31.76 -9.54
CA CYS A 22 21.11 31.09 -9.55
C CYS A 22 20.98 30.47 -8.16
N SER A 23 20.29 31.19 -7.28
CA SER A 23 19.73 30.65 -6.06
C SER A 23 18.82 29.50 -6.48
N LEU A 24 19.37 28.28 -6.51
CA LEU A 24 18.59 27.07 -6.50
C LEU A 24 17.68 27.18 -5.28
N LYS A 25 16.42 27.52 -5.50
CA LYS A 25 15.40 27.44 -4.47
C LYS A 25 15.40 25.98 -4.04
N VAL A 26 15.96 25.74 -2.86
CA VAL A 26 15.94 24.45 -2.18
C VAL A 26 14.47 24.12 -1.94
N SER A 27 13.88 23.36 -2.86
CA SER A 27 12.54 22.83 -2.71
C SER A 27 12.57 21.85 -1.54
N ALA A 28 11.95 22.26 -0.43
CA ALA A 28 11.99 21.60 0.86
C ALA A 28 11.14 20.32 0.90
N HIS A 29 11.52 19.38 1.77
CA HIS A 29 10.69 18.26 2.22
C HIS A 29 10.06 18.63 3.56
N PRO A 30 8.81 19.03 3.66
CA PRO A 30 8.20 19.27 4.96
C PRO A 30 7.91 17.96 5.72
N VAL A 31 7.86 18.04 7.05
CA VAL A 31 7.62 16.91 7.96
C VAL A 31 6.35 16.15 7.60
N SER A 32 6.44 14.83 7.40
CA SER A 32 5.33 14.02 6.86
C SER A 32 4.27 13.68 7.91
N LEU A 33 4.71 13.22 9.09
CA LEU A 33 3.87 12.82 10.20
C LEU A 33 4.52 13.30 11.52
N THR A 34 3.79 14.10 12.28
CA THR A 34 4.24 14.54 13.61
C THR A 34 3.25 14.18 14.69
N ASP A 35 3.74 13.82 15.87
CA ASP A 35 2.91 13.75 17.07
C ASP A 35 3.16 14.99 17.93
N ALA A 36 2.10 15.73 18.25
CA ALA A 36 2.16 16.85 19.18
C ALA A 36 1.41 16.50 20.47
N VAL A 37 2.05 16.73 21.62
CA VAL A 37 1.42 16.62 22.94
C VAL A 37 1.52 17.96 23.64
N LEU A 38 0.37 18.55 23.96
CA LEU A 38 0.26 19.81 24.68
C LEU A 38 -0.34 19.54 26.05
N ASP A 39 0.46 19.68 27.10
CA ASP A 39 0.01 19.63 28.50
C ASP A 39 -0.14 21.05 29.05
N ILE A 40 -1.37 21.53 29.06
CA ILE A 40 -1.76 22.88 29.46
C ILE A 40 -1.96 22.89 30.97
N ARG A 41 -1.17 23.71 31.66
CA ARG A 41 -1.20 23.87 33.12
C ARG A 41 -1.63 25.27 33.48
N GLU A 42 -1.74 25.53 34.77
CA GLU A 42 -2.29 26.79 35.27
C GLU A 42 -1.55 28.02 34.76
N THR A 43 -0.24 27.98 34.57
CA THR A 43 0.53 29.14 34.10
C THR A 43 1.37 28.85 32.87
N THR A 44 1.61 27.58 32.58
CA THR A 44 2.53 27.14 31.54
C THR A 44 1.93 26.01 30.74
N THR A 45 2.25 25.96 29.46
CA THR A 45 1.95 24.83 28.59
C THR A 45 3.26 24.12 28.25
N ARG A 46 3.29 22.80 28.40
CA ARG A 46 4.41 21.96 27.96
C ARG A 46 4.06 21.37 26.60
N LEU A 47 4.87 21.65 25.61
CA LEU A 47 4.73 21.12 24.26
C LEU A 47 5.82 20.09 24.00
N LYS A 48 5.42 18.90 23.56
CA LYS A 48 6.32 17.91 22.95
C LYS A 48 5.91 17.72 21.50
N LEU A 49 6.88 17.75 20.59
CA LEU A 49 6.67 17.42 19.19
C LEU A 49 7.64 16.32 18.79
N SER A 50 7.10 15.18 18.36
CA SER A 50 7.88 14.04 17.90
C SER A 50 7.83 13.96 16.37
N ILE A 51 8.99 13.76 15.75
CA ILE A 51 9.15 13.53 14.31
C ILE A 51 9.98 12.27 14.08
N THR A 52 9.94 11.72 12.87
CA THR A 52 10.76 10.56 12.52
C THR A 52 12.16 10.97 12.07
N THR A 53 13.14 10.09 12.20
CA THR A 53 14.48 10.32 11.63
C THR A 53 14.43 10.43 10.10
N GLU A 54 13.47 9.76 9.45
CA GLU A 54 13.24 9.89 8.00
C GLU A 54 13.02 11.34 7.58
N ASP A 55 12.24 12.12 8.34
CA ASP A 55 11.97 13.52 8.02
C ASP A 55 13.25 14.35 7.96
N LEU A 56 14.19 14.12 8.89
CA LEU A 56 15.49 14.80 8.88
C LEU A 56 16.36 14.35 7.70
N VAL A 57 16.42 13.04 7.43
CA VAL A 57 17.23 12.50 6.35
C VAL A 57 16.79 13.05 5.00
N LEU A 58 15.49 13.14 4.77
CA LEU A 58 14.94 13.66 3.52
C LEU A 58 15.07 15.18 3.42
N TYR A 59 14.80 15.92 4.51
CA TYR A 59 14.90 17.38 4.52
C TYR A 59 16.32 17.86 4.25
N TYR A 60 17.29 17.26 4.93
CA TYR A 60 18.71 17.65 4.89
C TYR A 60 19.55 16.80 3.92
N GLU A 61 18.90 15.93 3.14
CA GLU A 61 19.55 15.08 2.14
C GLU A 61 20.74 14.30 2.73
N LEU A 62 20.53 13.69 3.90
CA LEU A 62 21.58 12.93 4.57
C LEU A 62 21.90 11.64 3.82
N GLU A 63 23.16 11.46 3.48
CA GLU A 63 23.64 10.24 2.84
C GLU A 63 23.98 9.15 3.87
N ALA A 64 23.68 7.91 3.52
CA ALA A 64 24.10 6.76 4.31
C ALA A 64 25.57 6.43 4.07
N ASN A 65 26.21 5.89 5.09
CA ASN A 65 27.55 5.33 4.97
C ASN A 65 27.52 3.98 4.22
N ARG A 66 28.70 3.36 4.07
CA ARG A 66 28.86 2.05 3.39
C ARG A 66 28.11 0.89 4.07
N GLU A 67 27.65 1.06 5.30
CA GLU A 67 26.84 0.09 6.04
C GLU A 67 25.34 0.40 5.97
N PHE A 68 24.93 1.30 5.06
CA PHE A 68 23.56 1.76 4.90
C PHE A 68 22.98 2.43 6.15
N ARG A 69 23.85 3.04 6.98
CA ARG A 69 23.47 3.78 8.19
C ARG A 69 23.65 5.28 8.01
N ILE A 70 22.70 6.04 8.56
CA ILE A 70 22.83 7.48 8.77
C ILE A 70 23.54 7.71 10.11
N PRO A 71 24.74 8.33 10.14
CA PRO A 71 25.49 8.52 11.38
C PRO A 71 24.74 9.36 12.41
N ARG A 72 24.79 8.96 13.69
CA ARG A 72 24.14 9.69 14.80
C ARG A 72 24.58 11.15 14.88
N VAL A 73 25.87 11.42 14.69
CA VAL A 73 26.44 12.78 14.72
C VAL A 73 25.75 13.69 13.70
N ARG A 74 25.56 13.19 12.47
CA ARG A 74 24.85 13.92 11.41
C ARG A 74 23.39 14.18 11.77
N ILE A 75 22.69 13.18 12.31
CA ILE A 75 21.30 13.34 12.77
C ILE A 75 21.23 14.44 13.86
N GLN A 76 22.18 14.43 14.80
CA GLN A 76 22.22 15.38 15.90
C GLN A 76 22.48 16.81 15.40
N GLU A 77 23.44 17.01 14.48
CA GLU A 77 23.71 18.29 13.82
C GLU A 77 22.46 18.85 13.13
N VAL A 78 21.83 18.07 12.25
CA VAL A 78 20.66 18.57 11.51
C VAL A 78 19.42 18.71 12.38
N SER A 79 19.30 17.93 13.47
CA SER A 79 18.19 18.09 14.41
C SER A 79 18.17 19.47 15.07
N GLN A 80 19.36 20.06 15.30
CA GLN A 80 19.50 21.41 15.83
C GLN A 80 19.10 22.46 14.79
N GLN A 81 19.46 22.24 13.52
CA GLN A 81 19.02 23.11 12.41
C GLN A 81 17.50 23.02 12.22
N HIS A 82 16.93 21.83 12.35
CA HIS A 82 15.51 21.57 12.12
C HIS A 82 14.61 22.18 13.20
N ARG A 83 15.15 22.39 14.40
CA ARG A 83 14.46 23.15 15.44
C ARG A 83 13.95 24.50 14.93
N LEU A 84 14.78 25.26 14.20
CA LEU A 84 14.38 26.57 13.68
C LEU A 84 13.25 26.46 12.65
N PHE A 85 13.27 25.42 11.82
CA PHE A 85 12.19 25.12 10.89
C PHE A 85 10.85 24.91 11.64
N LEU A 86 10.87 24.16 12.74
CA LEU A 86 9.69 23.89 13.56
C LEU A 86 9.20 25.15 14.27
N GLU A 87 10.10 25.90 14.91
CA GLU A 87 9.75 27.10 15.68
C GLU A 87 9.16 28.22 14.82
N THR A 88 9.60 28.33 13.56
CA THR A 88 9.08 29.34 12.62
C THR A 88 7.72 28.99 12.02
N ARG A 89 7.31 27.72 12.06
CA ARG A 89 6.11 27.20 11.41
C ARG A 89 5.05 26.66 12.36
N LEU A 90 5.37 26.55 13.64
CA LEU A 90 4.43 26.25 14.69
C LEU A 90 3.96 27.55 15.35
N GLN A 91 2.65 27.70 15.55
CA GLN A 91 2.09 28.85 16.24
C GLN A 91 1.16 28.39 17.35
N LEU A 92 1.36 28.95 18.55
CA LEU A 92 0.40 28.89 19.64
C LEU A 92 -0.16 30.29 19.87
N LEU A 93 -1.49 30.41 19.90
CA LEU A 93 -2.17 31.67 20.17
C LEU A 93 -2.91 31.59 21.50
N ASN A 94 -2.89 32.69 22.24
CA ASN A 94 -3.70 32.85 23.45
C ASN A 94 -5.18 33.12 23.11
N GLN A 95 -6.00 33.27 24.14
CA GLN A 95 -7.43 33.57 24.01
C GLN A 95 -7.77 34.90 23.31
N LYS A 96 -6.80 35.81 23.17
CA LYS A 96 -6.93 37.08 22.42
C LYS A 96 -6.46 36.95 20.97
N GLY A 97 -5.96 35.79 20.56
CA GLY A 97 -5.37 35.56 19.24
C GLY A 97 -3.92 36.04 19.11
N GLU A 98 -3.25 36.40 20.20
CA GLU A 98 -1.85 36.85 20.19
C GLU A 98 -0.90 35.65 20.22
N ASN A 99 0.20 35.71 19.46
CA ASN A 99 1.23 34.67 19.46
C ASN A 99 1.90 34.53 20.84
N LEU A 100 2.01 33.30 21.32
CA LEU A 100 2.74 32.94 22.52
C LEU A 100 4.17 32.52 22.16
N GLU A 101 5.14 33.00 22.94
CA GLU A 101 6.54 32.62 22.80
C GLU A 101 6.75 31.14 23.22
N ILE A 102 7.43 30.38 22.37
CA ILE A 102 7.81 28.98 22.65
C ILE A 102 9.28 28.90 23.09
N LYS A 103 9.53 28.52 24.35
CA LYS A 103 10.88 28.45 24.93
C LYS A 103 11.41 27.02 24.88
N TYR A 104 12.39 26.77 24.02
CA TYR A 104 13.00 25.44 23.83
C TYR A 104 13.65 24.92 25.12
N GLN A 105 13.42 23.65 25.42
CA GLN A 105 13.94 22.95 26.60
C GLN A 105 14.94 21.86 26.25
N GLY A 106 14.89 21.32 25.03
CA GLY A 106 15.79 20.25 24.61
C GLY A 106 15.16 19.31 23.59
N ILE A 107 15.97 18.32 23.20
CA ILE A 107 15.59 17.25 22.29
C ILE A 107 15.94 15.90 22.90
N ASP A 108 15.03 14.96 22.82
CA ASP A 108 15.25 13.57 23.19
C ASP A 108 15.68 12.76 21.94
N LEU A 109 16.90 12.24 21.99
CA LEU A 109 17.53 11.41 20.96
C LEU A 109 17.79 9.97 21.46
N SER A 110 17.11 9.53 22.52
CA SER A 110 17.29 8.21 23.12
C SER A 110 16.98 7.06 22.17
N ALA A 111 16.08 7.27 21.21
CA ALA A 111 15.73 6.25 20.22
C ALA A 111 16.74 6.10 19.06
N ILE A 112 17.75 6.98 18.97
CA ILE A 112 18.78 6.96 17.92
C ILE A 112 19.97 6.12 18.40
N PRO A 113 20.36 5.02 17.73
CA PRO A 113 21.52 4.22 18.13
C PRO A 113 22.84 5.00 18.00
N ASN A 114 23.87 4.61 18.74
CA ASN A 114 25.18 5.28 18.73
C ASN A 114 25.91 5.08 17.39
N GLU A 115 25.79 3.89 16.82
CA GLU A 115 26.31 3.48 15.53
C GLU A 115 25.56 4.11 14.33
N GLY A 116 24.47 4.84 14.59
CA GLY A 116 23.63 5.43 13.55
C GLY A 116 22.44 4.54 13.15
N VAL A 117 21.51 5.14 12.41
CA VAL A 117 20.21 4.53 12.06
C VAL A 117 20.30 3.87 10.69
N LEU A 118 19.97 2.57 10.60
CA LEU A 118 19.83 1.89 9.32
C LEU A 118 18.74 2.54 8.47
N GLN A 119 18.93 2.63 7.15
CA GLN A 119 17.92 3.19 6.23
C GLN A 119 16.54 2.52 6.38
N THR A 120 16.51 1.23 6.70
CA THR A 120 15.28 0.45 6.92
C THR A 120 14.54 0.79 8.22
N GLU A 121 15.21 1.46 9.18
CA GLU A 121 14.67 1.82 10.49
C GLU A 121 14.25 3.28 10.61
N LEU A 122 14.52 4.13 9.62
CA LEU A 122 14.33 5.59 9.71
C LEU A 122 12.92 6.02 10.16
N LYS A 123 11.89 5.23 9.83
CA LYS A 123 10.48 5.49 10.17
C LYS A 123 10.08 5.10 11.59
N SER A 124 10.80 4.14 12.19
CA SER A 124 10.49 3.65 13.53
C SER A 124 11.31 4.36 14.60
N ARG A 125 12.33 5.13 14.21
CA ARG A 125 13.13 5.95 15.10
C ARG A 125 12.54 7.37 15.18
N TRP A 126 12.15 7.76 16.38
CA TRP A 126 11.56 9.06 16.65
C TRP A 126 12.53 9.91 17.48
N LEU A 127 12.52 11.21 17.21
CA LEU A 127 13.15 12.21 18.05
C LEU A 127 12.08 13.19 18.54
N THR A 128 12.22 13.67 19.77
CA THR A 128 11.18 14.51 20.42
C THR A 128 11.75 15.83 20.89
N TYR A 129 11.27 16.92 20.29
CA TYR A 129 11.54 18.28 20.70
C TYR A 129 10.61 18.69 21.86
N GLN A 130 11.13 19.50 22.77
CA GLN A 130 10.39 19.95 23.95
C GLN A 130 10.47 21.47 24.09
N TRP A 131 9.31 22.09 24.32
CA TRP A 131 9.18 23.51 24.61
C TRP A 131 8.30 23.76 25.83
N THR A 132 8.53 24.89 26.47
CA THR A 132 7.68 25.47 27.51
C THR A 132 7.12 26.78 26.99
N ILE A 133 5.84 27.02 27.23
CA ILE A 133 5.12 28.23 26.81
C ILE A 133 4.50 28.86 28.05
N GLU A 134 4.63 30.18 28.20
CA GLU A 134 3.91 30.94 29.22
C GLU A 134 2.50 31.23 28.70
N SER A 135 1.52 30.42 29.10
CA SER A 135 0.17 30.46 28.56
C SER A 135 -0.76 31.44 29.30
N GLY A 136 -0.25 32.17 30.29
CA GLY A 136 -1.04 33.00 31.19
C GLY A 136 -1.70 32.20 32.31
N ILE A 137 -2.27 32.91 33.29
CA ILE A 137 -2.93 32.28 34.45
C ILE A 137 -4.30 31.74 34.03
N LYS A 138 -4.48 30.43 34.16
CA LYS A 138 -5.71 29.68 33.88
C LYS A 138 -6.33 30.08 32.53
N PRO A 139 -5.63 29.88 31.40
CA PRO A 139 -6.12 30.27 30.09
C PRO A 139 -7.44 29.55 29.78
N GLU A 140 -8.45 30.27 29.28
CA GLU A 140 -9.73 29.66 28.91
C GLU A 140 -9.67 28.99 27.53
N PHE A 141 -8.84 29.55 26.65
CA PHE A 141 -8.64 29.05 25.29
C PHE A 141 -7.16 29.03 24.92
N LEU A 142 -6.78 28.02 24.16
CA LEU A 142 -5.47 27.93 23.53
C LEU A 142 -5.66 27.45 22.09
N THR A 143 -5.02 28.12 21.14
CA THR A 143 -5.08 27.74 19.73
C THR A 143 -3.73 27.23 19.26
N LEU A 144 -3.72 26.11 18.55
CA LEU A 144 -2.56 25.52 17.90
C LEU A 144 -2.73 25.59 16.38
N SER A 145 -1.66 25.95 15.68
CA SER A 145 -1.59 25.79 14.23
C SER A 145 -0.19 25.43 13.78
N GLN A 146 -0.11 24.79 12.62
CA GLN A 146 1.15 24.39 12.00
C GLN A 146 1.13 24.69 10.51
N LYS A 147 2.27 25.14 9.98
CA LYS A 147 2.55 25.32 8.54
C LYS A 147 3.73 24.46 8.10
N PHE A 148 3.78 23.24 8.59
CA PHE A 148 4.58 22.16 8.02
C PHE A 148 3.88 21.75 6.73
N GLY A 149 4.58 21.58 5.62
CA GLY A 149 3.95 21.06 4.40
C GLY A 149 3.98 22.00 3.20
N GLU A 150 5.14 22.49 2.75
CA GLU A 150 5.19 23.34 1.54
C GLU A 150 4.97 22.54 0.23
N LEU A 151 5.64 21.39 0.06
CA LEU A 151 5.61 20.59 -1.19
C LEU A 151 5.00 19.19 -1.03
N GLN A 152 4.86 18.70 0.21
CA GLN A 152 4.30 17.40 0.56
C GLN A 152 3.32 17.58 1.72
N PRO A 153 2.28 16.73 1.86
CA PRO A 153 1.36 16.83 2.98
C PRO A 153 2.08 16.58 4.30
N ALA A 154 1.84 17.46 5.25
CA ALA A 154 2.17 17.24 6.65
C ALA A 154 0.88 17.08 7.45
N THR A 155 0.80 16.03 8.27
CA THR A 155 -0.27 15.91 9.27
C THR A 155 0.31 15.80 10.66
N MET A 156 -0.26 16.55 11.58
CA MET A 156 0.10 16.57 13.00
C MET A 156 -1.02 15.97 13.85
N ASP A 157 -0.75 14.84 14.49
CA ASP A 157 -1.65 14.21 15.44
C ASP A 157 -1.46 14.87 16.82
N CYS A 158 -2.48 15.60 17.26
CA CYS A 158 -2.46 16.50 18.42
C CYS A 158 -3.22 15.89 19.59
N MET A 159 -2.53 15.67 20.71
CA MET A 159 -3.12 15.30 21.99
C MET A 159 -3.07 16.50 22.95
N PHE A 160 -4.24 16.92 23.40
CA PHE A 160 -4.38 18.02 24.36
C PHE A 160 -4.69 17.47 25.75
N LEU A 161 -3.88 17.88 26.70
CA LEU A 161 -4.00 17.52 28.11
C LEU A 161 -4.20 18.80 28.94
N GLN A 162 -4.98 18.71 30.00
CA GLN A 162 -5.05 19.72 31.07
C GLN A 162 -4.54 19.07 32.35
N ASN A 163 -3.43 19.58 32.89
CA ASN A 163 -2.75 19.00 34.06
C ASN A 163 -2.48 17.48 33.93
N GLY A 164 -2.11 17.02 32.74
CA GLY A 164 -1.85 15.61 32.43
C GLY A 164 -3.08 14.74 32.18
N PHE A 165 -4.30 15.28 32.27
CA PHE A 165 -5.54 14.58 31.97
C PHE A 165 -6.04 14.91 30.57
N LEU A 166 -6.61 13.92 29.89
CA LEU A 166 -7.03 14.09 28.50
C LEU A 166 -8.24 15.02 28.41
N LEU A 167 -8.10 16.14 27.70
CA LEU A 167 -9.18 17.11 27.48
C LEU A 167 -10.27 16.54 26.58
N GLU A 168 -9.87 16.04 25.42
CA GLU A 168 -10.77 15.49 24.41
C GLU A 168 -10.06 14.44 23.52
N LYS A 169 -10.77 13.88 22.54
CA LYS A 169 -10.17 12.95 21.56
C LYS A 169 -9.08 13.66 20.75
N THR A 170 -7.99 12.95 20.47
CA THR A 170 -6.89 13.41 19.60
C THR A 170 -7.43 14.00 18.30
N LYS A 171 -6.82 15.10 17.86
CA LYS A 171 -7.20 15.82 16.62
C LYS A 171 -6.05 15.75 15.63
N GLN A 172 -6.38 15.70 14.35
CA GLN A 172 -5.37 15.76 13.30
C GLN A 172 -5.39 17.15 12.65
N LEU A 173 -4.23 17.78 12.54
CA LEU A 173 -4.06 19.09 11.90
C LEU A 173 -3.21 18.98 10.64
N SER A 174 -3.80 19.38 9.52
CA SER A 174 -3.09 19.57 8.25
C SER A 174 -2.41 20.94 8.20
N SER A 175 -1.52 21.14 7.23
CA SER A 175 -0.85 22.43 7.04
C SER A 175 -1.85 23.57 6.94
N GLY A 176 -1.61 24.67 7.66
CA GLY A 176 -2.45 25.86 7.66
C GLY A 176 -3.76 25.71 8.44
N GLN A 177 -4.11 24.52 8.95
CA GLN A 177 -5.28 24.35 9.80
C GLN A 177 -4.98 24.84 11.23
N VAL A 178 -5.96 25.52 11.80
CA VAL A 178 -5.96 26.02 13.17
C VAL A 178 -6.91 25.16 14.01
N TYR A 179 -6.58 24.97 15.28
CA TYR A 179 -7.47 24.29 16.22
C TYR A 179 -7.39 24.90 17.60
N THR A 180 -8.55 25.24 18.13
CA THR A 180 -8.70 25.87 19.44
C THR A 180 -9.29 24.88 20.42
N VAL A 181 -8.61 24.70 21.56
CA VAL A 181 -9.14 23.97 22.71
C VAL A 181 -9.71 24.93 23.74
N GLN A 182 -10.79 24.52 24.39
CA GLN A 182 -11.37 25.19 25.54
C GLN A 182 -10.98 24.45 26.83
N LEU A 183 -10.63 25.20 27.88
CA LEU A 183 -10.22 24.67 29.18
C LEU A 183 -11.27 25.01 30.24
N ASP A 184 -11.73 23.99 30.97
CA ASP A 184 -12.59 24.19 32.15
C ASP A 184 -11.73 24.07 33.41
N TRP A 185 -11.45 25.22 34.05
CA TRP A 185 -10.72 25.26 35.32
C TRP A 185 -11.60 25.02 36.55
N LYS A 186 -12.93 25.04 36.39
CA LYS A 186 -13.89 24.73 37.46
C LYS A 186 -14.15 23.23 37.54
N ASN A 187 -14.32 22.57 36.39
CA ASN A 187 -14.52 21.13 36.27
C ASN A 187 -13.48 20.51 35.30
N PRO A 188 -12.20 20.43 35.70
CA PRO A 188 -11.15 19.93 34.82
C PRO A 188 -11.37 18.44 34.49
N PRO A 189 -10.84 17.96 33.35
CA PRO A 189 -10.89 16.55 33.02
C PRO A 189 -10.16 15.73 34.09
N THR A 190 -10.77 14.63 34.51
CA THR A 190 -10.19 13.70 35.50
C THR A 190 -9.77 12.37 34.89
N LYS A 191 -10.07 12.16 33.60
CA LYS A 191 -9.77 10.91 32.90
C LYS A 191 -8.30 10.90 32.47
N ARG A 192 -7.52 9.97 33.04
CA ARG A 192 -6.16 9.73 32.58
C ARG A 192 -6.18 9.14 31.17
N PRO A 193 -5.24 9.55 30.29
CA PRO A 193 -5.10 8.92 28.99
C PRO A 193 -4.73 7.44 29.18
N ASP A 194 -5.55 6.55 28.61
CA ASP A 194 -5.23 5.13 28.54
C ASP A 194 -4.16 4.94 27.46
N LEU A 195 -2.91 4.89 27.91
CA LEU A 195 -1.74 4.72 27.04
C LEU A 195 -1.82 3.42 26.22
N ALA A 196 -2.38 2.35 26.77
CA ALA A 196 -2.53 1.08 26.06
C ALA A 196 -3.58 1.20 24.95
N ALA A 197 -4.74 1.81 25.24
CA ALA A 197 -5.76 2.08 24.24
C ALA A 197 -5.28 3.05 23.15
N LEU A 198 -4.52 4.10 23.51
CA LEU A 198 -3.94 5.04 22.55
C LEU A 198 -2.90 4.35 21.65
N LYS A 199 -2.04 3.50 22.21
CA LYS A 199 -1.05 2.72 21.45
C LYS A 199 -1.76 1.71 20.53
N ALA A 200 -2.80 1.05 21.01
CA ALA A 200 -3.64 0.15 20.21
C ALA A 200 -4.41 0.88 19.11
N ALA A 201 -4.92 2.09 19.38
CA ALA A 201 -5.59 2.95 18.40
C ALA A 201 -4.62 3.44 17.33
N LYS A 202 -3.41 3.86 17.71
CA LYS A 202 -2.35 4.25 16.77
C LYS A 202 -1.89 3.08 15.91
N GLN A 203 -1.73 1.89 16.51
CA GLN A 203 -1.47 0.65 15.74
C GLN A 203 -2.64 0.29 14.83
N ARG A 204 -3.88 0.48 15.27
CA ARG A 204 -5.07 0.28 14.43
C ARG A 204 -5.07 1.27 13.27
N GLN A 205 -4.78 2.54 13.52
CA GLN A 205 -4.70 3.56 12.48
C GLN A 205 -3.57 3.30 11.47
N LEU A 206 -2.41 2.78 11.92
CA LEU A 206 -1.33 2.32 11.03
C LEU A 206 -1.75 1.11 10.20
N ARG A 207 -2.44 0.14 10.80
CA ARG A 207 -3.03 -1.01 10.07
C ARG A 207 -4.10 -0.58 9.08
N ASP A 208 -4.95 0.36 9.50
CA ASP A 208 -5.99 0.93 8.67
C ASP A 208 -5.30 1.57 7.47
N ARG A 209 -4.31 2.46 7.67
CA ARG A 209 -3.40 3.09 6.66
C ARG A 209 -2.58 2.11 5.81
N LEU A 210 -2.95 0.83 5.74
CA LEU A 210 -2.30 -0.21 4.94
C LEU A 210 -0.81 -0.41 5.30
N GLY A 211 -0.41 -0.14 6.55
CA GLY A 211 0.99 -0.17 6.96
C GLY A 211 1.84 0.99 6.40
N ILE A 212 1.21 1.99 5.76
CA ILE A 212 1.86 3.21 5.28
C ILE A 212 2.17 4.11 6.47
N ALA A 213 3.37 3.91 7.00
CA ALA A 213 3.89 4.66 8.14
C ALA A 213 4.46 6.05 7.78
N SER A 214 4.48 6.44 6.50
CA SER A 214 5.03 7.72 6.04
C SER A 214 4.40 8.19 4.72
N TYR A 215 4.29 9.51 4.54
CA TYR A 215 3.84 10.12 3.29
C TYR A 215 4.98 10.35 2.28
N SER A 216 6.24 10.26 2.70
CA SER A 216 7.40 10.56 1.85
C SER A 216 8.01 9.34 1.16
N SER A 217 7.63 8.13 1.56
CA SER A 217 8.13 6.90 0.93
C SER A 217 7.18 6.34 -0.12
N LEU A 218 7.74 5.83 -1.22
CA LEU A 218 7.02 5.00 -2.17
C LEU A 218 6.81 3.60 -1.61
N TYR A 219 5.59 3.08 -1.77
CA TYR A 219 5.23 1.72 -1.39
C TYR A 219 4.81 0.96 -2.63
N SER A 220 5.25 -0.29 -2.73
CA SER A 220 4.70 -1.20 -3.71
C SER A 220 4.56 -2.63 -3.19
N PHE A 221 3.77 -3.40 -3.91
CA PHE A 221 3.50 -4.80 -3.65
C PHE A 221 3.76 -5.57 -4.94
N LEU A 222 4.61 -6.60 -4.84
CA LEU A 222 4.96 -7.47 -5.95
C LEU A 222 4.32 -8.82 -5.71
N TYR A 223 3.40 -9.22 -6.57
CA TYR A 223 2.79 -10.54 -6.56
C TYR A 223 3.40 -11.35 -7.69
N ILE A 224 4.14 -12.40 -7.34
CA ILE A 224 4.83 -13.25 -8.29
C ILE A 224 4.09 -14.57 -8.39
N SER A 225 3.58 -14.86 -9.58
CA SER A 225 2.96 -16.13 -9.93
C SER A 225 3.65 -16.72 -11.17
N ARG A 226 3.33 -17.95 -11.54
CA ARG A 226 3.83 -18.51 -12.82
C ARG A 226 3.27 -17.84 -14.06
N ARG A 227 2.22 -17.03 -13.94
CA ARG A 227 1.49 -16.47 -15.10
C ARG A 227 1.76 -14.99 -15.29
N GLU A 228 2.06 -14.28 -14.21
CA GLU A 228 2.35 -12.86 -14.25
C GLU A 228 3.18 -12.46 -13.03
N VAL A 229 3.95 -11.39 -13.18
CA VAL A 229 4.31 -10.52 -12.06
C VAL A 229 3.31 -9.39 -12.05
N ARG A 230 2.59 -9.21 -10.95
CA ARG A 230 1.78 -8.02 -10.75
C ARG A 230 2.48 -7.05 -9.83
N HIS A 231 2.52 -5.78 -10.23
CA HIS A 231 3.12 -4.71 -9.45
C HIS A 231 2.07 -3.66 -9.13
N GLU A 232 1.87 -3.44 -7.84
CA GLU A 232 0.93 -2.45 -7.33
C GLU A 232 1.71 -1.37 -6.61
N ILE A 233 1.60 -0.12 -7.04
CA ILE A 233 2.40 1.00 -6.51
C ILE A 233 1.48 2.10 -6.00
N LEU A 234 1.76 2.57 -4.78
CA LEU A 234 1.10 3.71 -4.18
C LEU A 234 2.05 4.90 -4.16
N ILE A 235 1.68 5.95 -4.89
CA ILE A 235 2.50 7.14 -5.06
C ILE A 235 1.71 8.38 -4.61
N PRO A 236 2.23 9.21 -3.69
CA PRO A 236 1.64 10.51 -3.40
C PRO A 236 1.56 11.39 -4.65
N VAL A 237 0.44 12.07 -4.89
CA VAL A 237 0.27 12.94 -6.07
C VAL A 237 1.35 14.02 -6.14
N LEU A 238 1.70 14.59 -4.98
CA LEU A 238 2.75 15.60 -4.88
C LEU A 238 4.16 15.06 -5.19
N THR A 239 4.42 13.78 -4.95
CA THR A 239 5.66 13.13 -5.40
C THR A 239 5.66 12.96 -6.91
N LEU A 240 4.50 12.66 -7.53
CA LEU A 240 4.39 12.52 -8.98
C LEU A 240 4.66 13.81 -9.75
N GLN A 241 4.21 14.93 -9.20
CA GLN A 241 4.52 16.26 -9.72
C GLN A 241 6.03 16.50 -9.91
N GLN A 242 6.89 15.82 -9.15
CA GLN A 242 8.35 16.00 -9.24
C GLN A 242 8.99 15.25 -10.40
N TRP A 243 8.33 14.25 -11.00
CA TRP A 243 8.84 13.59 -12.20
C TRP A 243 8.45 14.32 -13.48
N PHE A 244 7.18 14.74 -13.62
CA PHE A 244 6.67 15.26 -14.89
C PHE A 244 5.82 16.54 -14.79
N GLY A 245 5.66 17.10 -13.58
CA GLY A 245 4.77 18.25 -13.36
C GLY A 245 3.29 17.85 -13.47
N ILE A 246 2.41 18.55 -12.76
CA ILE A 246 0.96 18.33 -12.88
C ILE A 246 0.30 19.70 -13.00
N GLU A 247 -0.16 19.99 -14.22
CA GLU A 247 -0.97 21.18 -14.49
C GLU A 247 -2.33 21.03 -13.81
N ARG A 248 -2.73 22.09 -13.10
CA ARG A 248 -4.00 22.13 -12.38
C ARG A 248 -4.64 23.49 -12.53
N VAL A 249 -5.95 23.50 -12.74
CA VAL A 249 -6.75 24.73 -12.68
C VAL A 249 -6.82 25.25 -11.25
N ASN A 250 -6.97 24.36 -10.27
CA ASN A 250 -6.93 24.69 -8.85
C ASN A 250 -5.69 24.05 -8.21
N PRO A 251 -4.78 24.82 -7.59
CA PRO A 251 -3.53 24.28 -7.06
C PRO A 251 -3.72 23.19 -6.00
N ASP A 252 -4.82 23.23 -5.25
CA ASP A 252 -5.06 22.34 -4.11
C ASP A 252 -5.81 21.06 -4.48
N PHE A 253 -6.33 20.96 -5.71
CA PHE A 253 -7.21 19.86 -6.12
C PHE A 253 -6.88 19.33 -7.51
N LEU A 254 -7.18 18.04 -7.70
CA LEU A 254 -7.12 17.36 -9.00
C LEU A 254 -8.54 16.98 -9.42
N SER A 255 -9.00 17.57 -10.52
CA SER A 255 -10.28 17.24 -11.15
C SER A 255 -10.22 15.88 -11.85
N VAL A 256 -11.38 15.29 -12.15
CA VAL A 256 -11.45 13.98 -12.84
C VAL A 256 -10.81 14.04 -14.24
N LYS A 257 -10.92 15.17 -14.95
CA LYS A 257 -10.29 15.32 -16.26
C LYS A 257 -8.76 15.37 -16.16
N GLU A 258 -8.22 16.09 -15.18
CA GLU A 258 -6.77 16.14 -14.94
C GLU A 258 -6.22 14.78 -14.49
N GLN A 259 -7.03 13.96 -13.80
CA GLN A 259 -6.67 12.60 -13.40
C GLN A 259 -6.37 11.69 -14.61
N GLU A 260 -7.10 11.82 -15.72
CA GLU A 260 -6.86 11.02 -16.93
C GLU A 260 -5.47 11.30 -17.52
N THR A 261 -5.09 12.57 -17.61
CA THR A 261 -3.75 12.97 -18.08
C THR A 261 -2.66 12.46 -17.15
N VAL A 262 -2.84 12.63 -15.84
CA VAL A 262 -1.87 12.13 -14.85
C VAL A 262 -1.75 10.61 -14.93
N ALA A 263 -2.84 9.87 -15.11
CA ALA A 263 -2.81 8.42 -15.22
C ALA A 263 -1.95 7.93 -16.38
N ALA A 264 -2.02 8.58 -17.55
CA ALA A 264 -1.16 8.28 -18.69
C ALA A 264 0.32 8.53 -18.36
N GLN A 265 0.64 9.68 -17.75
CA GLN A 265 2.02 10.01 -17.37
C GLN A 265 2.59 9.04 -16.30
N VAL A 266 1.77 8.58 -15.36
CA VAL A 266 2.18 7.55 -14.39
C VAL A 266 2.50 6.24 -15.11
N PHE A 267 1.74 5.85 -16.12
CA PHE A 267 2.03 4.62 -16.86
C PHE A 267 3.35 4.71 -17.64
N GLU A 268 3.66 5.85 -18.27
CA GLU A 268 4.97 6.10 -18.89
C GLU A 268 6.12 5.96 -17.88
N LEU A 269 5.95 6.49 -16.65
CA LEU A 269 6.92 6.28 -15.57
C LEU A 269 7.13 4.79 -15.28
N ILE A 270 6.10 3.94 -15.36
CA ILE A 270 6.25 2.50 -15.15
C ILE A 270 7.03 1.85 -16.30
N LEU A 271 6.82 2.26 -17.55
CA LEU A 271 7.54 1.75 -18.71
C LEU A 271 9.06 1.97 -18.59
N ASP A 272 9.48 3.03 -17.91
CA ASP A 272 10.89 3.29 -17.62
C ASP A 272 11.52 2.31 -16.60
N ASN A 273 10.76 1.40 -15.98
CA ASN A 273 11.25 0.45 -14.99
C ASN A 273 11.13 -1.00 -15.52
N PRO A 274 12.16 -1.52 -16.22
CA PRO A 274 12.02 -2.76 -16.98
C PRO A 274 11.89 -4.00 -16.09
N VAL A 275 11.06 -4.94 -16.53
CA VAL A 275 10.91 -6.28 -15.97
C VAL A 275 11.25 -7.32 -17.02
N GLN A 276 12.04 -8.30 -16.63
CA GLN A 276 12.34 -9.48 -17.42
C GLN A 276 11.69 -10.70 -16.79
N ILE A 277 11.08 -11.56 -17.61
CA ILE A 277 10.60 -12.89 -17.24
C ILE A 277 11.37 -13.91 -18.08
N ASN A 278 11.98 -14.90 -17.43
CA ASN A 278 12.79 -15.93 -18.09
C ASN A 278 13.92 -15.34 -18.99
N GLY A 279 14.42 -14.15 -18.64
CA GLY A 279 15.44 -13.43 -19.42
C GLY A 279 14.91 -12.57 -20.57
N GLU A 280 13.62 -12.61 -20.87
CA GLU A 280 12.97 -11.77 -21.89
C GLU A 280 12.35 -10.53 -21.27
N SER A 281 12.53 -9.36 -21.90
CA SER A 281 11.88 -8.11 -21.45
C SER A 281 10.38 -8.15 -21.72
N ILE A 282 9.58 -7.80 -20.71
CA ILE A 282 8.13 -7.87 -20.78
C ILE A 282 7.54 -6.46 -20.69
N GLU A 283 6.77 -6.07 -21.70
CA GLU A 283 5.95 -4.87 -21.63
C GLU A 283 4.75 -5.09 -20.69
N PRO A 284 4.52 -4.16 -19.74
CA PRO A 284 3.40 -4.25 -18.80
C PRO A 284 2.06 -3.95 -19.48
N ASP A 285 1.03 -4.66 -19.04
CA ASP A 285 -0.36 -4.30 -19.29
C ASP A 285 -0.85 -3.39 -18.14
N LEU A 286 -1.38 -2.21 -18.48
CA LEU A 286 -2.05 -1.35 -17.52
C LEU A 286 -3.36 -2.00 -17.09
N VAL A 287 -3.41 -2.48 -15.86
CA VAL A 287 -4.63 -3.08 -15.31
C VAL A 287 -5.57 -1.99 -14.82
N ARG A 288 -5.04 -1.03 -14.06
CA ARG A 288 -5.85 0.00 -13.40
C ARG A 288 -5.01 1.17 -12.87
N VAL A 289 -5.58 2.37 -12.92
CA VAL A 289 -5.08 3.54 -12.19
C VAL A 289 -6.23 4.17 -11.42
N ASN A 290 -6.04 4.37 -10.12
CA ASN A 290 -7.02 5.00 -9.25
C ASN A 290 -6.41 6.10 -8.42
N PHE A 291 -7.27 7.05 -8.08
CA PHE A 291 -6.92 8.18 -7.25
C PHE A 291 -7.69 8.07 -5.93
N PHE A 292 -6.95 8.16 -4.84
CA PHE A 292 -7.45 7.94 -3.50
C PHE A 292 -7.26 9.21 -2.69
N GLY A 293 -8.29 9.63 -1.96
CA GLY A 293 -8.20 10.71 -0.98
C GLY A 293 -7.78 10.19 0.39
N LEU A 294 -8.29 10.80 1.46
CA LEU A 294 -8.01 10.41 2.85
C LEU A 294 -8.58 9.05 3.25
N ASP A 295 -9.74 8.64 2.71
CA ASP A 295 -10.38 7.38 3.06
C ASP A 295 -9.79 6.23 2.25
N ILE A 296 -8.69 5.72 2.77
CA ILE A 296 -8.00 4.50 2.36
C ILE A 296 -8.88 3.22 2.34
N ARG A 297 -10.08 3.19 2.94
CA ARG A 297 -11.01 2.06 2.70
C ARG A 297 -11.47 2.03 1.23
N ASP A 298 -11.27 3.13 0.51
CA ASP A 298 -11.52 3.24 -0.92
C ASP A 298 -10.53 2.42 -1.75
N PHE A 299 -9.38 2.00 -1.21
CA PHE A 299 -8.44 1.12 -1.93
C PHE A 299 -9.08 -0.23 -2.32
N ALA A 300 -10.00 -0.73 -1.49
CA ALA A 300 -10.70 -1.99 -1.74
C ALA A 300 -11.98 -1.82 -2.59
N LEU A 301 -12.42 -0.59 -2.87
CA LEU A 301 -13.68 -0.32 -3.56
C LEU A 301 -13.39 0.43 -4.86
N ASN A 302 -13.90 -0.06 -5.99
CA ASN A 302 -13.82 0.67 -7.25
C ASN A 302 -14.83 1.83 -7.28
N LYS A 303 -14.57 2.85 -6.47
CA LYS A 303 -15.41 4.05 -6.43
C LYS A 303 -15.28 4.85 -7.73
N PRO A 304 -16.36 5.49 -8.19
CA PRO A 304 -16.29 6.43 -9.30
C PRO A 304 -15.25 7.53 -9.05
N PRO A 305 -14.51 7.97 -10.09
CA PRO A 305 -13.59 9.09 -9.96
C PRO A 305 -14.28 10.34 -9.42
N GLN A 306 -13.63 11.00 -8.47
CA GLN A 306 -14.11 12.24 -7.89
C GLN A 306 -12.97 13.24 -7.78
N ARG A 307 -13.29 14.52 -7.64
CA ARG A 307 -12.30 15.54 -7.34
C ARG A 307 -11.62 15.23 -6.00
N ILE A 308 -10.30 15.26 -5.97
CA ILE A 308 -9.50 14.96 -4.77
C ILE A 308 -8.62 16.14 -4.38
N ASN A 309 -8.34 16.26 -3.09
CA ASN A 309 -7.34 17.19 -2.59
C ASN A 309 -5.94 16.58 -2.75
N ILE A 310 -5.04 17.30 -3.42
CA ILE A 310 -3.72 16.78 -3.82
C ILE A 310 -2.74 16.58 -2.66
N TYR A 311 -2.94 17.27 -1.55
CA TYR A 311 -2.08 17.12 -0.38
C TYR A 311 -2.19 15.70 0.14
N GLN A 312 -3.39 15.17 0.32
CA GLN A 312 -3.57 13.84 0.90
C GLN A 312 -3.79 12.74 -0.14
N ALA A 313 -3.81 13.11 -1.43
CA ALA A 313 -4.12 12.17 -2.48
C ALA A 313 -2.95 11.23 -2.81
N ARG A 314 -3.31 9.99 -3.12
CA ARG A 314 -2.41 8.97 -3.66
C ARG A 314 -2.95 8.45 -4.98
N ILE A 315 -2.04 8.13 -5.87
CA ILE A 315 -2.32 7.34 -7.05
C ILE A 315 -1.91 5.92 -6.75
N GLY A 316 -2.85 5.00 -6.91
CA GLY A 316 -2.56 3.58 -6.97
C GLY A 316 -2.58 3.12 -8.41
N ILE A 317 -1.46 2.58 -8.86
CA ILE A 317 -1.32 1.95 -10.18
C ILE A 317 -1.14 0.44 -9.99
N ILE A 318 -1.87 -0.32 -10.81
CA ILE A 318 -1.75 -1.76 -10.92
C ILE A 318 -1.31 -2.06 -12.34
N VAL A 319 -0.14 -2.69 -12.48
CA VAL A 319 0.33 -3.22 -13.75
C VAL A 319 0.56 -4.72 -13.65
N SER A 320 0.33 -5.42 -14.74
CA SER A 320 0.67 -6.84 -14.88
C SER A 320 1.76 -7.01 -15.93
N TYR A 321 2.76 -7.82 -15.62
CA TYR A 321 3.77 -8.30 -16.54
C TYR A 321 3.45 -9.77 -16.83
N PRO A 322 2.68 -10.08 -17.88
CA PRO A 322 2.25 -11.44 -18.15
C PRO A 322 3.38 -12.29 -18.75
N ALA A 323 3.45 -13.53 -18.31
CA ALA A 323 4.31 -14.56 -18.88
C ALA A 323 3.63 -15.15 -20.14
N ARG A 324 3.69 -14.41 -21.25
CA ARG A 324 2.88 -14.66 -22.47
C ARG A 324 3.26 -15.95 -23.20
N GLN A 325 4.54 -16.28 -23.27
CA GLN A 325 5.04 -17.40 -24.07
C GLN A 325 5.21 -18.69 -23.26
N GLN A 326 5.71 -18.56 -22.03
CA GLN A 326 6.10 -19.66 -21.16
C GLN A 326 5.82 -19.28 -19.72
N LEU A 327 5.66 -20.28 -18.84
CA LEU A 327 5.48 -20.03 -17.41
C LEU A 327 6.69 -19.29 -16.85
N LEU A 328 6.44 -18.35 -15.95
CA LEU A 328 7.48 -17.68 -15.18
C LEU A 328 8.24 -18.72 -14.35
N GLU A 329 9.54 -18.79 -14.56
CA GLU A 329 10.50 -19.52 -13.74
C GLU A 329 11.45 -18.56 -13.02
N THR A 330 11.90 -17.52 -13.72
CA THR A 330 12.71 -16.43 -13.17
C THR A 330 12.12 -15.09 -13.52
N MET A 331 12.32 -14.10 -12.65
CA MET A 331 12.05 -12.71 -12.95
C MET A 331 13.17 -11.81 -12.45
N THR A 332 13.38 -10.72 -13.17
CA THR A 332 14.26 -9.62 -12.75
C THR A 332 13.55 -8.31 -13.00
N MET A 333 13.44 -7.49 -11.96
CA MET A 333 12.90 -6.14 -12.04
C MET A 333 14.01 -5.14 -11.75
N ARG A 334 14.07 -4.06 -12.52
CA ARG A 334 14.94 -2.91 -12.24
C ARG A 334 14.09 -1.66 -12.06
N TRP A 335 14.22 -1.03 -10.89
CA TRP A 335 13.62 0.27 -10.63
C TRP A 335 14.68 1.36 -10.82
N GLN A 336 14.39 2.35 -11.65
CA GLN A 336 15.29 3.48 -11.92
C GLN A 336 14.60 4.85 -11.79
N SER A 337 13.30 4.85 -11.53
CA SER A 337 12.50 6.06 -11.27
C SER A 337 12.75 6.59 -9.86
N TYR A 338 13.86 7.32 -9.69
CA TYR A 338 14.22 7.97 -8.43
C TYR A 338 14.17 9.48 -8.56
N ASN A 339 13.76 10.17 -7.50
CA ASN A 339 13.94 11.61 -7.36
C ASN A 339 14.19 11.96 -5.89
N LYS A 340 14.38 13.25 -5.58
CA LYS A 340 14.60 13.73 -4.21
C LYS A 340 13.50 13.28 -3.23
N TYR A 341 12.28 13.14 -3.71
CA TYR A 341 11.07 12.77 -2.96
C TYR A 341 10.70 11.30 -3.07
N ALA A 342 11.46 10.53 -3.85
CA ALA A 342 11.35 9.09 -4.03
C ALA A 342 12.76 8.49 -4.14
N PRO A 343 13.58 8.58 -3.07
CA PRO A 343 14.96 8.07 -3.11
C PRO A 343 15.02 6.54 -3.06
N MET A 344 13.92 5.90 -2.65
CA MET A 344 13.78 4.45 -2.60
C MET A 344 12.35 4.03 -2.94
N LEU A 345 12.20 2.82 -3.46
CA LEU A 345 10.93 2.11 -3.53
C LEU A 345 10.96 0.92 -2.57
N ARG A 346 10.07 0.93 -1.57
CA ARG A 346 9.90 -0.21 -0.67
C ARG A 346 8.85 -1.15 -1.24
N SER A 347 9.21 -2.41 -1.38
CA SER A 347 8.34 -3.43 -1.95
C SER A 347 8.09 -4.55 -0.94
N THR A 348 6.85 -4.99 -0.81
CA THR A 348 6.54 -6.28 -0.15
C THR A 348 6.28 -7.31 -1.24
N VAL A 349 7.00 -8.42 -1.20
CA VAL A 349 6.94 -9.48 -2.19
C VAL A 349 6.08 -10.62 -1.67
N PHE A 350 5.13 -11.06 -2.50
CA PHE A 350 4.21 -12.17 -2.27
C PHE A 350 4.47 -13.24 -3.32
N VAL A 351 4.73 -14.46 -2.86
CA VAL A 351 4.92 -15.64 -3.68
C VAL A 351 4.07 -16.76 -3.07
N GLN A 352 3.33 -17.49 -3.90
CA GLN A 352 2.47 -18.56 -3.41
C GLN A 352 3.31 -19.63 -2.69
N GLY A 353 2.87 -20.02 -1.48
CA GLY A 353 3.57 -21.00 -0.64
C GLY A 353 4.75 -20.43 0.18
N GLU A 354 5.11 -19.16 0.02
CA GLU A 354 6.16 -18.51 0.80
C GLU A 354 5.60 -17.45 1.76
N LYS A 355 6.35 -17.16 2.83
CA LYS A 355 6.01 -16.02 3.70
C LYS A 355 6.37 -14.72 2.99
N PRO A 356 5.50 -13.68 3.04
CA PRO A 356 5.82 -12.40 2.46
C PRO A 356 7.11 -11.81 3.04
N PHE A 357 7.90 -11.15 2.20
CA PHE A 357 9.15 -10.52 2.62
C PHE A 357 9.35 -9.14 1.97
N GLY A 358 10.16 -8.30 2.59
CA GLY A 358 10.46 -6.95 2.09
C GLY A 358 11.66 -6.92 1.15
N HIS A 359 11.59 -6.07 0.14
CA HIS A 359 12.71 -5.68 -0.72
C HIS A 359 12.77 -4.15 -0.83
N PHE A 360 13.97 -3.61 -1.00
CA PHE A 360 14.19 -2.17 -1.17
C PHE A 360 14.96 -1.93 -2.46
N PHE A 361 14.35 -1.17 -3.36
CA PHE A 361 15.04 -0.63 -4.52
C PHE A 361 15.65 0.72 -4.13
N ILE A 362 16.98 0.82 -4.21
CA ILE A 362 17.74 2.05 -4.00
C ILE A 362 18.69 2.26 -5.18
N LYS A 363 19.17 3.49 -5.42
CA LYS A 363 20.02 3.80 -6.58
C LYS A 363 21.23 2.87 -6.73
N ASP A 364 21.86 2.49 -5.63
CA ASP A 364 23.05 1.63 -5.62
C ASP A 364 22.73 0.13 -5.74
N ALA A 365 21.47 -0.25 -5.51
CA ALA A 365 20.95 -1.60 -5.66
C ALA A 365 19.54 -1.55 -6.29
N PRO A 366 19.44 -1.19 -7.58
CA PRO A 366 18.16 -0.92 -8.24
C PRO A 366 17.47 -2.19 -8.76
N THR A 367 18.04 -3.37 -8.52
CA THR A 367 17.62 -4.62 -9.16
C THR A 367 17.15 -5.64 -8.13
N PHE A 368 16.02 -6.26 -8.43
CA PHE A 368 15.47 -7.41 -7.72
C PHE A 368 15.40 -8.61 -8.67
N SER A 369 15.90 -9.76 -8.26
CA SER A 369 15.79 -11.01 -9.03
C SER A 369 15.21 -12.11 -8.15
N PHE A 370 14.34 -12.93 -8.73
CA PHE A 370 13.69 -14.04 -8.03
C PHE A 370 13.52 -15.27 -8.93
N GLN A 371 13.64 -16.46 -8.34
CA GLN A 371 13.45 -17.74 -9.01
C GLN A 371 12.37 -18.53 -8.29
N LEU A 372 11.32 -18.91 -9.02
CA LEU A 372 10.23 -19.74 -8.50
C LEU A 372 10.72 -21.18 -8.32
N GLN A 373 10.46 -21.75 -7.15
CA GLN A 373 10.68 -23.17 -6.90
C GLN A 373 9.75 -24.01 -7.77
N LYS A 374 10.18 -25.17 -8.28
CA LYS A 374 9.30 -26.09 -9.02
C LYS A 374 8.33 -26.75 -8.05
N LEU A 375 7.03 -26.48 -8.22
CA LEU A 375 5.98 -27.13 -7.45
C LEU A 375 5.59 -28.46 -8.12
N LYS A 376 5.49 -29.52 -7.32
CA LYS A 376 4.98 -30.81 -7.78
C LYS A 376 3.45 -30.76 -7.74
N VAL A 377 2.82 -30.83 -8.90
CA VAL A 377 1.35 -30.93 -8.99
C VAL A 377 0.92 -32.31 -8.52
N GLU A 378 0.12 -32.36 -7.46
CA GLU A 378 -0.43 -33.61 -6.93
C GLU A 378 -1.59 -34.09 -7.82
N ARG A 379 -1.55 -35.35 -8.24
CA ARG A 379 -2.64 -35.92 -9.05
C ARG A 379 -3.70 -36.52 -8.13
N LEU A 380 -4.91 -35.97 -8.22
CA LEU A 380 -6.03 -36.45 -7.42
C LEU A 380 -6.60 -37.78 -7.98
N PRO A 381 -7.00 -38.73 -7.11
CA PRO A 381 -7.54 -40.03 -7.56
C PRO A 381 -8.92 -39.86 -8.22
N PRO A 382 -9.39 -40.75 -9.12
CA PRO A 382 -10.70 -40.60 -9.74
C PRO A 382 -11.89 -40.56 -8.76
N ILE A 383 -12.96 -39.84 -9.11
CA ILE A 383 -14.18 -39.76 -8.31
C ILE A 383 -15.01 -41.03 -8.54
N ARG A 384 -15.18 -41.85 -7.48
CA ARG A 384 -15.92 -43.13 -7.54
C ARG A 384 -17.06 -43.23 -6.51
N SER A 385 -17.25 -42.19 -5.70
CA SER A 385 -18.25 -42.16 -4.62
C SER A 385 -19.65 -42.47 -5.17
N GLY A 386 -20.28 -43.49 -4.59
CA GLY A 386 -21.65 -43.90 -4.94
C GLY A 386 -21.85 -44.46 -6.36
N ILE A 387 -20.79 -44.65 -7.16
CA ILE A 387 -20.95 -45.01 -8.58
C ILE A 387 -21.58 -46.39 -8.80
N LYS A 388 -21.28 -47.35 -7.91
CA LYS A 388 -21.83 -48.71 -7.96
C LYS A 388 -23.15 -48.86 -7.18
N ALA A 389 -23.59 -47.81 -6.49
CA ALA A 389 -24.82 -47.89 -5.70
C ALA A 389 -26.02 -48.01 -6.63
N LYS A 390 -26.94 -48.96 -6.35
CA LYS A 390 -28.23 -49.04 -7.07
C LYS A 390 -29.09 -47.81 -6.79
N THR A 391 -29.11 -47.39 -5.52
CA THR A 391 -29.76 -46.17 -5.04
C THR A 391 -28.71 -45.34 -4.29
N LEU A 392 -28.58 -44.06 -4.65
CA LEU A 392 -27.66 -43.14 -4.00
C LEU A 392 -28.31 -42.61 -2.72
N SER A 393 -27.66 -42.74 -1.56
CA SER A 393 -28.16 -42.07 -0.35
C SER A 393 -27.83 -40.58 -0.39
N GLU A 394 -28.57 -39.77 0.37
CA GLU A 394 -28.31 -38.33 0.48
C GLU A 394 -26.88 -38.03 0.98
N VAL A 395 -26.38 -38.82 1.93
CA VAL A 395 -24.99 -38.72 2.42
C VAL A 395 -23.98 -39.00 1.30
N GLN A 396 -24.21 -40.04 0.49
CA GLN A 396 -23.34 -40.37 -0.64
C GLN A 396 -23.40 -39.29 -1.73
N ALA A 397 -24.59 -38.75 -2.00
CA ALA A 397 -24.80 -37.65 -2.94
C ALA A 397 -24.05 -36.40 -2.48
N LYS A 398 -24.10 -36.08 -1.18
CA LYS A 398 -23.37 -34.95 -0.59
C LYS A 398 -21.86 -35.11 -0.69
N ILE A 399 -21.32 -36.29 -0.36
CA ILE A 399 -19.88 -36.59 -0.50
C ILE A 399 -19.45 -36.43 -1.96
N LEU A 400 -20.21 -36.99 -2.90
CA LEU A 400 -19.94 -36.89 -4.33
C LEU A 400 -19.96 -35.42 -4.80
N ALA A 401 -20.99 -34.66 -4.43
CA ALA A 401 -21.13 -33.27 -4.81
C ALA A 401 -19.98 -32.40 -4.25
N ASN A 402 -19.61 -32.59 -2.99
CA ASN A 402 -18.47 -31.89 -2.38
C ASN A 402 -17.16 -32.19 -3.11
N GLN A 403 -16.88 -33.46 -3.43
CA GLN A 403 -15.68 -33.84 -4.19
C GLN A 403 -15.62 -33.21 -5.58
N ILE A 404 -16.77 -33.07 -6.25
CA ILE A 404 -16.84 -32.43 -7.57
C ILE A 404 -16.58 -30.94 -7.44
N VAL A 405 -17.34 -30.24 -6.59
CA VAL A 405 -17.24 -28.78 -6.41
C VAL A 405 -15.82 -28.40 -5.98
N GLU A 406 -15.25 -29.11 -4.99
CA GLU A 406 -13.89 -28.85 -4.52
C GLU A 406 -12.87 -28.98 -5.65
N ARG A 407 -12.95 -30.03 -6.47
CA ARG A 407 -11.99 -30.25 -7.58
C ARG A 407 -12.14 -29.28 -8.73
N VAL A 408 -13.38 -28.91 -9.05
CA VAL A 408 -13.67 -27.92 -10.07
C VAL A 408 -13.10 -26.57 -9.66
N TYR A 409 -13.40 -26.11 -8.46
CA TYR A 409 -12.97 -24.78 -8.00
C TYR A 409 -11.49 -24.72 -7.60
N SER A 410 -10.91 -25.75 -6.97
CA SER A 410 -9.47 -25.77 -6.65
C SER A 410 -8.57 -25.78 -7.89
N THR A 411 -9.11 -26.14 -9.06
CA THR A 411 -8.37 -26.06 -10.34
C THR A 411 -7.82 -24.66 -10.57
N VAL A 412 -8.54 -23.59 -10.19
CA VAL A 412 -8.06 -22.22 -10.43
C VAL A 412 -6.83 -21.84 -9.61
N ASN A 413 -6.54 -22.58 -8.55
CA ASN A 413 -5.34 -22.38 -7.72
C ASN A 413 -4.08 -22.96 -8.35
N LEU A 414 -4.20 -23.81 -9.38
CA LEU A 414 -3.04 -24.37 -10.06
C LEU A 414 -2.31 -23.29 -10.86
N ASP A 415 -1.00 -23.35 -10.89
CA ASP A 415 -0.19 -22.33 -11.55
C ASP A 415 -0.30 -22.35 -13.08
N SER A 416 -0.28 -23.54 -13.71
CA SER A 416 -0.15 -23.65 -15.17
C SER A 416 -1.48 -23.93 -15.87
N PRO A 417 -1.75 -23.30 -17.03
CA PRO A 417 -2.92 -23.62 -17.85
C PRO A 417 -3.01 -25.11 -18.21
N ARG A 418 -1.85 -25.74 -18.46
CA ARG A 418 -1.77 -27.18 -18.77
C ARG A 418 -2.28 -28.03 -17.61
N ASP A 419 -1.87 -27.73 -16.39
CA ASP A 419 -2.29 -28.50 -15.22
C ASP A 419 -3.77 -28.24 -14.89
N ARG A 420 -4.24 -27.00 -15.09
CA ARG A 420 -5.66 -26.65 -14.97
C ARG A 420 -6.52 -27.46 -15.95
N TYR A 421 -6.17 -27.42 -17.23
CA TYR A 421 -6.84 -28.18 -18.27
C TYR A 421 -6.80 -29.69 -17.99
N ARG A 422 -5.63 -30.20 -17.59
CA ARG A 422 -5.47 -31.63 -17.27
C ARG A 422 -6.32 -32.05 -16.08
N GLN A 423 -6.43 -31.23 -15.04
CA GLN A 423 -7.29 -31.52 -13.90
C GLN A 423 -8.78 -31.55 -14.28
N LEU A 424 -9.22 -30.63 -15.15
CA LEU A 424 -10.59 -30.65 -15.71
C LEU A 424 -10.83 -31.87 -16.62
N ALA A 425 -9.86 -32.23 -17.45
CA ALA A 425 -9.94 -33.42 -18.29
C ALA A 425 -9.97 -34.72 -17.44
N ASP A 426 -9.22 -34.79 -16.33
CA ASP A 426 -9.28 -35.92 -15.39
C ASP A 426 -10.67 -36.02 -14.70
N LEU A 427 -11.49 -34.96 -14.72
CA LEU A 427 -12.92 -34.97 -14.31
C LEU A 427 -13.87 -35.40 -15.44
N GLY A 428 -13.36 -35.76 -16.62
CA GLY A 428 -14.13 -36.15 -17.79
C GLY A 428 -14.86 -34.99 -18.46
N VAL A 429 -14.37 -33.77 -18.25
CA VAL A 429 -14.83 -32.57 -18.97
C VAL A 429 -14.01 -32.49 -20.26
N ASP A 430 -14.39 -33.25 -21.29
CA ASP A 430 -13.66 -33.30 -22.57
C ASP A 430 -13.88 -31.98 -23.37
N ASP A 431 -14.67 -31.99 -24.44
CA ASP A 431 -14.84 -30.84 -25.36
C ASP A 431 -15.41 -29.56 -24.68
N TYR A 432 -16.04 -29.68 -23.50
CA TYR A 432 -16.58 -28.58 -22.70
C TYR A 432 -15.56 -27.96 -21.72
N GLY A 433 -14.35 -28.54 -21.60
CA GLY A 433 -13.38 -28.18 -20.58
C GLY A 433 -12.86 -26.74 -20.66
N GLU A 434 -12.68 -26.23 -21.88
CA GLU A 434 -12.23 -24.86 -22.11
C GLU A 434 -13.29 -23.82 -21.74
N GLU A 435 -14.53 -24.01 -22.19
CA GLU A 435 -15.65 -23.13 -21.86
C GLU A 435 -15.87 -23.08 -20.34
N MET A 436 -15.92 -24.25 -19.70
CA MET A 436 -16.03 -24.37 -18.25
C MET A 436 -14.90 -23.63 -17.52
N PHE A 437 -13.66 -23.74 -18.02
CA PHE A 437 -12.53 -23.05 -17.43
C PHE A 437 -12.67 -21.52 -17.50
N LEU A 438 -13.06 -20.99 -18.66
CA LEU A 438 -13.25 -19.56 -18.87
C LEU A 438 -14.40 -19.01 -18.01
N GLU A 439 -15.49 -19.77 -17.88
CA GLU A 439 -16.60 -19.42 -16.98
C GLU A 439 -16.17 -19.39 -15.52
N LEU A 440 -15.39 -20.39 -15.07
CA LEU A 440 -14.86 -20.44 -13.71
C LEU A 440 -13.96 -19.24 -13.43
N GLU A 441 -12.98 -18.96 -14.28
CA GLU A 441 -12.11 -17.79 -14.11
C GLU A 441 -12.91 -16.50 -14.07
N LYS A 442 -13.91 -16.33 -14.95
CA LYS A 442 -14.77 -15.15 -14.98
C LYS A 442 -15.59 -15.00 -13.69
N SER A 443 -16.15 -16.09 -13.17
CA SER A 443 -16.98 -16.08 -11.96
C SER A 443 -16.22 -15.73 -10.68
N LEU A 444 -14.93 -16.11 -10.62
CA LEU A 444 -14.03 -15.90 -9.50
C LEU A 444 -13.16 -14.65 -9.64
N ARG A 445 -13.22 -13.97 -10.78
CA ARG A 445 -12.50 -12.71 -11.02
C ARG A 445 -13.12 -11.58 -10.20
N MET A 446 -12.28 -10.87 -9.44
CA MET A 446 -12.68 -9.72 -8.64
C MET A 446 -12.23 -8.42 -9.29
N ALA A 447 -13.06 -7.86 -10.17
CA ALA A 447 -12.77 -6.60 -10.88
C ALA A 447 -12.44 -5.43 -9.93
N GLU A 448 -13.12 -5.35 -8.77
CA GLU A 448 -12.85 -4.33 -7.74
C GLU A 448 -11.42 -4.39 -7.16
N GLN A 449 -10.73 -5.53 -7.28
CA GLN A 449 -9.41 -5.82 -6.72
C GLN A 449 -8.35 -6.02 -7.83
N GLY A 450 -8.41 -5.21 -8.88
CA GLY A 450 -7.48 -5.30 -10.00
C GLY A 450 -7.68 -6.52 -10.90
N GLY A 451 -8.85 -7.16 -10.86
CA GLY A 451 -9.15 -8.29 -11.73
C GLY A 451 -8.39 -9.58 -11.40
N SER A 452 -7.86 -9.72 -10.18
CA SER A 452 -7.35 -11.00 -9.66
C SER A 452 -8.42 -12.09 -9.71
N VAL A 453 -7.99 -13.29 -10.06
CA VAL A 453 -8.76 -14.51 -9.77
C VAL A 453 -8.55 -14.86 -8.31
N MET A 454 -9.64 -15.18 -7.62
CA MET A 454 -9.62 -15.59 -6.22
C MET A 454 -8.88 -16.92 -6.01
N GLU A 455 -8.05 -16.98 -4.98
CA GLU A 455 -7.54 -18.24 -4.45
C GLU A 455 -8.62 -18.92 -3.62
N VAL A 456 -8.97 -20.15 -3.99
CA VAL A 456 -10.02 -20.94 -3.35
C VAL A 456 -9.45 -21.66 -2.13
N HIS A 457 -10.05 -21.46 -0.96
CA HIS A 457 -9.63 -22.12 0.29
C HIS A 457 -10.47 -23.34 0.63
N SER A 458 -11.79 -23.23 0.43
CA SER A 458 -12.71 -24.31 0.78
C SER A 458 -14.04 -24.16 0.05
N THR A 459 -14.72 -25.29 -0.15
CA THR A 459 -16.08 -25.37 -0.67
C THR A 459 -16.94 -26.27 0.20
N ASP A 460 -18.23 -25.96 0.35
CA ASP A 460 -19.19 -26.81 1.06
C ASP A 460 -20.57 -26.77 0.41
N VAL A 461 -21.08 -27.93 -0.01
CA VAL A 461 -22.44 -28.10 -0.52
C VAL A 461 -23.41 -28.06 0.65
N THR A 462 -24.18 -26.97 0.74
CA THR A 462 -25.09 -26.69 1.86
C THR A 462 -26.47 -27.30 1.66
N ALA A 463 -26.92 -27.39 0.40
CA ALA A 463 -28.17 -28.06 0.04
C ALA A 463 -28.02 -28.75 -1.32
N LEU A 464 -28.71 -29.88 -1.51
CA LEU A 464 -28.73 -30.57 -2.79
C LEU A 464 -30.02 -31.38 -2.97
N THR A 465 -30.40 -31.56 -4.23
CA THR A 465 -31.34 -32.58 -4.67
C THR A 465 -30.70 -33.34 -5.83
N PHE A 466 -31.05 -34.61 -6.01
CA PHE A 466 -30.46 -35.41 -7.07
C PHE A 466 -31.51 -36.34 -7.67
N ARG A 467 -31.35 -36.60 -8.96
CA ARG A 467 -32.18 -37.54 -9.71
C ARG A 467 -31.33 -38.35 -10.67
N ARG A 468 -31.68 -39.62 -10.81
CA ARG A 468 -31.00 -40.54 -11.71
C ARG A 468 -31.80 -40.65 -13.01
N GLU A 469 -31.11 -40.45 -14.14
CA GLU A 469 -31.68 -40.51 -15.49
C GLU A 469 -30.96 -41.64 -16.24
N GLY A 470 -31.48 -42.86 -16.14
CA GLY A 470 -30.78 -44.05 -16.63
C GLY A 470 -29.48 -44.29 -15.86
N SER A 471 -28.34 -44.25 -16.57
CA SER A 471 -27.00 -44.32 -15.97
C SER A 471 -26.49 -42.97 -15.44
N ASP A 472 -27.05 -41.86 -15.94
CA ASP A 472 -26.62 -40.51 -15.63
C ASP A 472 -27.21 -40.03 -14.28
N LEU A 473 -26.53 -39.07 -13.66
CA LEU A 473 -26.93 -38.46 -12.40
C LEU A 473 -26.95 -36.95 -12.57
N GLN A 474 -28.11 -36.33 -12.32
CA GLN A 474 -28.22 -34.88 -12.17
C GLN A 474 -28.26 -34.52 -10.68
N ILE A 475 -27.46 -33.54 -10.27
CA ILE A 475 -27.47 -32.98 -8.92
C ILE A 475 -27.67 -31.47 -9.04
N ASP A 476 -28.76 -30.99 -8.46
CA ASP A 476 -29.06 -29.56 -8.32
C ASP A 476 -28.66 -29.15 -6.90
N MET A 477 -27.81 -28.13 -6.76
CA MET A 477 -27.14 -27.85 -5.49
C MET A 477 -26.93 -26.36 -5.22
N LEU A 478 -26.83 -26.06 -3.93
CA LEU A 478 -26.37 -24.80 -3.36
C LEU A 478 -25.05 -25.08 -2.65
N TRP A 479 -24.02 -24.30 -2.95
CA TRP A 479 -22.73 -24.44 -2.28
C TRP A 479 -22.11 -23.11 -1.91
N ASP A 480 -21.40 -23.14 -0.80
CA ASP A 480 -20.55 -22.07 -0.33
C ASP A 480 -19.15 -22.26 -0.85
N LEU A 481 -18.54 -21.18 -1.32
CA LEU A 481 -17.11 -21.10 -1.63
C LEU A 481 -16.50 -20.00 -0.78
N ILE A 482 -15.40 -20.33 -0.12
CA ILE A 482 -14.57 -19.38 0.60
C ILE A 482 -13.25 -19.26 -0.15
N GLY A 483 -12.89 -18.03 -0.49
CA GLY A 483 -11.61 -17.74 -1.11
C GLY A 483 -11.07 -16.38 -0.66
N SER A 484 -9.87 -16.05 -1.13
CA SER A 484 -9.28 -14.73 -0.92
C SER A 484 -8.60 -14.18 -2.15
N VAL A 485 -8.52 -12.85 -2.19
CA VAL A 485 -7.67 -12.11 -3.12
C VAL A 485 -6.68 -11.30 -2.31
N GLN A 486 -5.44 -11.23 -2.79
CA GLN A 486 -4.45 -10.32 -2.24
C GLN A 486 -4.39 -9.05 -3.08
N HIS A 487 -4.40 -7.89 -2.41
CA HIS A 487 -4.32 -6.57 -3.05
C HIS A 487 -3.81 -5.54 -2.04
N TRP A 488 -2.93 -4.61 -2.47
CA TRP A 488 -2.27 -3.60 -1.62
C TRP A 488 -1.66 -4.15 -0.33
N GLY A 489 -1.11 -5.36 -0.39
CA GLY A 489 -0.55 -6.08 0.77
C GLY A 489 -1.58 -6.64 1.76
N HIS A 490 -2.87 -6.56 1.42
CA HIS A 490 -3.98 -7.04 2.22
C HIS A 490 -4.55 -8.32 1.64
N ILE A 491 -5.13 -9.15 2.51
CA ILE A 491 -5.90 -10.34 2.15
C ILE A 491 -7.37 -10.01 2.33
N HIS A 492 -8.10 -10.01 1.22
CA HIS A 492 -9.54 -9.85 1.15
C HIS A 492 -10.17 -11.23 1.06
N ARG A 493 -10.75 -11.71 2.17
CA ARG A 493 -11.46 -12.99 2.22
C ARG A 493 -12.93 -12.77 1.93
N ARG A 494 -13.51 -13.64 1.11
CA ARG A 494 -14.92 -13.56 0.72
C ARG A 494 -15.57 -14.93 0.74
N LYS A 495 -16.84 -14.94 1.14
CA LYS A 495 -17.76 -16.06 0.93
C LYS A 495 -18.65 -15.78 -0.28
N VAL A 496 -18.72 -16.72 -1.20
CA VAL A 496 -19.59 -16.68 -2.38
C VAL A 496 -20.51 -17.88 -2.31
N ILE A 497 -21.81 -17.64 -2.44
CA ILE A 497 -22.83 -18.67 -2.48
C ILE A 497 -23.22 -18.86 -3.93
N PHE A 498 -23.16 -20.08 -4.42
CA PHE A 498 -23.50 -20.44 -5.78
C PHE A 498 -24.67 -21.40 -5.81
N THR A 499 -25.55 -21.24 -6.80
CA THR A 499 -26.59 -22.21 -7.14
C THR A 499 -26.31 -22.73 -8.54
N GLY A 500 -26.53 -24.03 -8.74
CA GLY A 500 -26.23 -24.63 -10.03
C GLY A 500 -26.57 -26.11 -10.11
N THR A 501 -26.26 -26.66 -11.27
CA THR A 501 -26.58 -28.04 -11.65
C THR A 501 -25.34 -28.70 -12.22
N VAL A 502 -25.05 -29.92 -11.76
CA VAL A 502 -24.09 -30.81 -12.42
C VAL A 502 -24.80 -32.02 -13.00
N ARG A 503 -24.38 -32.44 -14.19
CA ARG A 503 -24.77 -33.72 -14.79
C ARG A 503 -23.53 -34.61 -14.91
N LEU A 504 -23.67 -35.85 -14.48
CA LEU A 504 -22.59 -36.83 -14.41
C LEU A 504 -22.96 -38.08 -15.19
N SER A 505 -21.98 -38.64 -15.89
CA SER A 505 -22.09 -39.93 -16.57
C SER A 505 -21.03 -40.90 -16.06
N PRO A 506 -21.36 -42.18 -15.86
CA PRO A 506 -20.37 -43.18 -15.46
C PRO A 506 -19.53 -43.61 -16.67
N VAL A 507 -18.22 -43.37 -16.61
CA VAL A 507 -17.27 -43.73 -17.67
C VAL A 507 -16.14 -44.55 -17.05
N ARG A 508 -15.87 -45.76 -17.55
CA ARG A 508 -14.77 -46.63 -17.07
C ARG A 508 -14.71 -46.81 -15.53
N GLY A 509 -15.86 -46.84 -14.87
CA GLY A 509 -15.95 -47.03 -13.41
C GLY A 509 -15.60 -45.81 -12.56
N GLN A 510 -15.67 -44.60 -13.14
CA GLN A 510 -15.56 -43.30 -12.46
C GLN A 510 -16.64 -42.34 -12.98
N TRP A 511 -16.97 -41.29 -12.22
CA TRP A 511 -17.87 -40.24 -12.67
C TRP A 511 -17.13 -39.26 -13.60
N ALA A 512 -17.76 -38.94 -14.72
CA ALA A 512 -17.35 -37.89 -15.65
C ALA A 512 -18.38 -36.75 -15.64
N ILE A 513 -17.92 -35.50 -15.65
CA ILE A 513 -18.78 -34.32 -15.69
C ILE A 513 -19.21 -34.04 -17.13
N LYS A 514 -20.51 -34.20 -17.39
CA LYS A 514 -21.13 -33.90 -18.70
C LYS A 514 -21.47 -32.42 -18.84
N SER A 515 -21.87 -31.78 -17.73
CA SER A 515 -22.11 -30.34 -17.67
C SER A 515 -21.99 -29.86 -16.24
N PHE A 516 -21.40 -28.69 -16.04
CA PHE A 516 -21.36 -27.99 -14.75
C PHE A 516 -21.79 -26.55 -15.00
N VAL A 517 -23.02 -26.20 -14.58
CA VAL A 517 -23.63 -24.91 -14.88
C VAL A 517 -23.98 -24.19 -13.58
N THR A 518 -23.55 -22.95 -13.47
CA THR A 518 -23.88 -22.06 -12.36
C THR A 518 -25.02 -21.13 -12.80
N THR A 519 -26.14 -21.15 -12.09
CA THR A 519 -27.36 -20.39 -12.44
C THR A 519 -27.54 -19.12 -11.62
N ASP A 520 -27.00 -19.08 -10.40
CA ASP A 520 -26.98 -17.88 -9.56
C ASP A 520 -25.67 -17.78 -8.75
N GLN A 521 -25.26 -16.55 -8.46
CA GLN A 521 -24.07 -16.22 -7.68
C GLN A 521 -24.36 -15.06 -6.73
N LYS A 522 -24.43 -15.34 -5.43
CA LYS A 522 -24.58 -14.33 -4.38
C LYS A 522 -23.29 -14.15 -3.60
N ARG A 523 -22.75 -12.93 -3.63
CA ARG A 523 -21.49 -12.61 -2.96
C ARG A 523 -21.74 -11.95 -1.61
N GLN A 524 -21.13 -12.48 -0.54
CA GLN A 524 -21.19 -11.86 0.79
C GLN A 524 -20.19 -10.69 0.95
N PRO A 525 -20.32 -9.85 2.00
CA PRO A 525 -19.35 -8.81 2.31
C PRO A 525 -17.93 -9.35 2.48
N VAL A 526 -16.94 -8.52 2.15
CA VAL A 526 -15.52 -8.87 2.20
C VAL A 526 -14.97 -8.62 3.60
N GLU A 527 -14.23 -9.59 4.14
CA GLU A 527 -13.40 -9.39 5.32
C GLU A 527 -11.96 -9.04 4.89
N THR A 528 -11.39 -7.97 5.45
CA THR A 528 -10.06 -7.48 5.06
C THR A 528 -9.08 -7.60 6.24
N ARG A 529 -7.89 -8.15 5.99
CA ARG A 529 -6.79 -8.21 6.97
C ARG A 529 -5.46 -7.89 6.29
N VAL A 530 -4.49 -7.38 7.05
CA VAL A 530 -3.12 -7.17 6.56
C VAL A 530 -2.45 -8.54 6.35
N GLY A 531 -1.74 -8.72 5.23
CA GLY A 531 -1.17 -10.01 4.82
C GLY A 531 0.15 -10.40 5.48
N TYR A 532 0.67 -9.60 6.42
CA TYR A 532 1.97 -9.82 7.09
C TYR A 532 1.95 -9.38 8.56
#